data_AF-A0A382V585-F1
#
_entry.id   AF-A0A382V585-F1
#
_cell.length_a   1.000
_cell.length_b   1.000
_cell.length_c   1.000
_cell.angle_alpha   90.00
_cell.angle_beta   90.00
_cell.angle_gamma   90.00
#
_symmetry.space_group_name_H-M   'P 1'
#
loop_
_entity.id
_entity.type
_entity.pdbx_description
1 polymer ?
#
loop_
_entity_poly.entity_id
_entity_poly.type
_entity_poly.pdbx_seq_one_letter_code
_entity_poly.pdbx_strand_id
1 'polypeptide(L)'
;MAQWGGNDALDLNHVGLYAFQTLFKFILIHICPMLSAYILIEAEAGKERAILEALNANENVVDVSIVYGQYDIIAKIVLTEGDELPKFMMDLIRPIEGIRGTSTLLSAFDPSRP
;
A
#
# COMPACT_ATOMS: atom_id res chain seq x y z
N MET A 1 30.29 40.34 11.70
CA MET A 1 30.69 39.55 10.52
C MET A 1 30.45 38.09 10.84
N ALA A 2 29.34 37.53 10.39
CA ALA A 2 29.03 36.12 10.59
C ALA A 2 29.96 35.28 9.71
N GLN A 3 30.76 34.42 10.35
CA GLN A 3 31.46 33.34 9.66
C GLN A 3 30.49 32.16 9.57
N TRP A 4 29.97 31.91 8.38
CA TRP A 4 29.27 30.67 8.04
C TRP A 4 30.33 29.60 7.78
N GLY A 5 30.54 28.73 8.77
CA GLY A 5 31.33 27.50 8.63
C GLY A 5 30.46 26.43 8.00
N GLY A 6 30.94 25.87 6.88
CA GLY A 6 30.23 24.83 6.15
C GLY A 6 30.17 23.50 6.89
N ASN A 7 29.05 22.79 6.69
CA ASN A 7 29.04 21.34 6.47
C ASN A 7 27.69 20.87 5.90
N ASP A 8 27.18 21.58 4.89
CA ASP A 8 25.94 21.22 4.18
C ASP A 8 26.29 20.50 2.87
N ALA A 9 27.23 19.56 2.93
CA ALA A 9 27.37 18.54 1.91
C ALA A 9 26.15 17.61 2.05
N LEU A 10 25.02 18.06 1.51
CA LEU A 10 23.89 17.21 1.17
C LEU A 10 24.46 16.00 0.44
N ASP A 11 24.27 14.84 1.05
CA ASP A 11 24.85 13.57 0.64
C ASP A 11 24.19 13.10 -0.67
N LEU A 12 24.63 13.67 -1.78
CA LEU A 12 24.12 13.42 -3.14
C LEU A 12 24.29 11.95 -3.57
N ASN A 13 25.14 11.19 -2.87
CA ASN A 13 25.32 9.75 -3.08
C ASN A 13 24.16 8.93 -2.50
N HIS A 14 23.54 9.41 -1.43
CA HIS A 14 22.37 8.76 -0.83
C HIS A 14 21.13 8.96 -1.72
N VAL A 15 20.92 10.17 -2.26
CA VAL A 15 19.77 10.47 -3.13
C VAL A 15 19.79 9.65 -4.43
N GLY A 16 20.97 9.47 -5.03
CA GLY A 16 21.13 8.69 -6.27
C GLY A 16 20.84 7.20 -6.11
N LEU A 17 21.24 6.59 -4.99
CA LEU A 17 20.97 5.18 -4.70
C LEU A 17 19.47 4.94 -4.44
N TYR A 18 18.79 5.87 -3.76
CA TYR A 18 17.35 5.79 -3.51
C TYR A 18 16.55 5.99 -4.80
N ALA A 19 16.92 6.97 -5.63
CA ALA A 19 16.29 7.15 -6.94
C ALA A 19 16.46 5.92 -7.83
N PHE A 20 17.65 5.30 -7.84
CA PHE A 20 17.89 4.05 -8.55
C PHE A 20 17.08 2.89 -7.96
N GLN A 21 17.04 2.73 -6.63
CA GLN A 21 16.19 1.73 -5.97
C GLN A 21 14.71 1.89 -6.32
N THR A 22 14.18 3.11 -6.31
CA THR A 22 12.78 3.39 -6.67
C THR A 22 12.50 3.08 -8.13
N LEU A 23 13.41 3.48 -9.03
CA LEU A 23 13.23 3.30 -10.48
C LEU A 23 13.45 1.84 -10.90
N PHE A 24 14.34 1.11 -10.22
CA PHE A 24 14.55 -0.32 -10.38
C PHE A 24 13.37 -1.12 -9.80
N LYS A 25 12.82 -0.70 -8.65
CA LYS A 25 11.56 -1.23 -8.10
C LYS A 25 10.41 -1.01 -9.08
N PHE A 26 10.35 0.15 -9.74
CA PHE A 26 9.36 0.45 -10.80
C PHE A 26 9.45 -0.54 -11.98
N ILE A 27 10.66 -0.86 -12.43
CA ILE A 27 10.91 -1.79 -13.55
C ILE A 27 10.66 -3.26 -13.15
N LEU A 28 11.05 -3.67 -11.94
CA LEU A 28 10.80 -5.02 -11.41
C LEU A 28 9.30 -5.31 -11.22
N ILE A 29 8.52 -4.30 -10.78
CA ILE A 29 7.05 -4.36 -10.66
C ILE A 29 6.36 -4.63 -12.00
N HIS A 30 6.96 -4.25 -13.13
CA HIS A 30 6.39 -4.48 -14.47
C HIS A 30 6.68 -5.89 -15.02
N ILE A 31 7.61 -6.65 -14.44
CA ILE A 31 8.06 -7.95 -14.99
C ILE A 31 7.48 -9.16 -14.22
N CYS A 32 7.07 -8.98 -12.96
CA CYS A 32 6.47 -10.06 -12.17
C CYS A 32 4.94 -10.18 -12.37
N PRO A 33 4.38 -11.40 -12.39
CA PRO A 33 2.94 -11.63 -12.47
C PRO A 33 2.27 -11.20 -11.16
N MET A 34 2.00 -9.90 -11.03
CA MET A 34 1.38 -9.39 -9.81
C MET A 34 -0.08 -9.84 -9.68
N LEU A 35 -0.40 -10.34 -8.50
CA LEU A 35 -1.76 -10.60 -8.05
C LEU A 35 -2.44 -9.27 -7.74
N SER A 36 -3.60 -9.00 -8.34
CA SER A 36 -4.43 -7.86 -7.98
C SER A 36 -5.67 -8.35 -7.24
N ALA A 37 -6.01 -7.72 -6.12
CA ALA A 37 -7.18 -8.09 -5.34
C ALA A 37 -7.88 -6.86 -4.74
N TYR A 38 -9.18 -7.00 -4.51
CA TYR A 38 -9.99 -6.03 -3.79
C TYR A 38 -10.39 -6.62 -2.45
N ILE A 39 -10.13 -5.89 -1.38
CA ILE A 39 -10.49 -6.25 -0.03
C ILE A 39 -11.64 -5.34 0.38
N LEU A 40 -12.80 -5.94 0.59
CA LEU A 40 -14.00 -5.29 1.10
C LEU A 40 -13.98 -5.44 2.62
N ILE A 41 -14.14 -4.34 3.35
CA ILE A 41 -13.94 -4.28 4.79
C ILE A 41 -15.21 -3.75 5.44
N GLU A 42 -15.69 -4.48 6.44
CA GLU A 42 -16.70 -4.02 7.38
C GLU A 42 -15.99 -3.43 8.60
N ALA A 43 -16.27 -2.17 8.90
CA ALA A 43 -15.62 -1.40 9.94
C ALA A 43 -16.55 -1.16 11.14
N GLU A 44 -15.94 -0.89 12.29
CA GLU A 44 -16.63 -0.28 13.42
C GLU A 44 -16.95 1.19 13.12
N ALA A 45 -18.17 1.59 13.49
CA ALA A 45 -18.63 2.96 13.31
C ALA A 45 -17.65 3.96 13.95
N GLY A 46 -17.17 4.91 13.15
CA GLY A 46 -16.24 5.96 13.56
C GLY A 46 -14.76 5.57 13.50
N LYS A 47 -14.42 4.34 13.11
CA LYS A 47 -13.02 3.90 12.91
C LYS A 47 -12.59 3.86 11.44
N GLU A 48 -13.49 4.17 10.52
CA GLU A 48 -13.26 4.04 9.08
C GLU A 48 -12.04 4.86 8.62
N ARG A 49 -11.88 6.08 9.15
CA ARG A 49 -10.75 6.95 8.81
C ARG A 49 -9.41 6.43 9.34
N ALA A 50 -9.39 5.88 10.56
CA ALA A 50 -8.17 5.30 11.12
C ALA A 50 -7.74 4.05 10.35
N ILE A 51 -8.71 3.21 9.95
CA ILE A 51 -8.47 2.03 9.10
C ILE A 51 -7.93 2.48 7.74
N LEU A 52 -8.54 3.48 7.11
CA LEU A 52 -8.07 4.06 5.85
C LEU A 52 -6.62 4.56 5.93
N GLU A 53 -6.25 5.28 6.99
CA GLU A 53 -4.89 5.77 7.19
C GLU A 53 -3.89 4.63 7.39
N ALA A 54 -4.26 3.60 8.15
CA ALA A 54 -3.43 2.41 8.35
C ALA A 54 -3.18 1.63 7.04
N LEU A 55 -4.21 1.51 6.20
CA LEU A 55 -4.10 0.84 4.90
C LEU A 55 -3.24 1.64 3.92
N ASN A 56 -3.44 2.96 3.84
CA ASN A 56 -2.67 3.84 2.96
C ASN A 56 -1.18 3.90 3.30
N ALA A 57 -0.78 3.52 4.52
CA ALA A 57 0.62 3.44 4.90
C ALA A 57 1.37 2.26 4.26
N ASN A 58 0.66 1.28 3.68
CA ASN A 58 1.27 0.11 3.07
C ASN A 58 1.49 0.28 1.56
N GLU A 59 2.71 0.02 1.08
CA GLU A 59 3.07 0.19 -0.33
C GLU A 59 2.34 -0.74 -1.31
N ASN A 60 1.79 -1.86 -0.83
CA ASN A 60 1.02 -2.79 -1.65
C ASN A 60 -0.45 -2.36 -1.81
N VAL A 61 -0.91 -1.36 -1.05
CA VAL A 61 -2.24 -0.77 -1.19
C VAL A 61 -2.16 0.34 -2.24
N VAL A 62 -2.81 0.10 -3.38
CA VAL A 62 -2.79 1.03 -4.52
C VAL A 62 -3.89 2.08 -4.40
N ASP A 63 -5.04 1.69 -3.85
CA ASP A 63 -6.16 2.59 -3.64
C ASP A 63 -6.98 2.14 -2.43
N VAL A 64 -7.56 3.09 -1.72
CA VAL A 64 -8.46 2.84 -0.60
C VAL A 64 -9.54 3.90 -0.58
N SER A 65 -10.77 3.46 -0.48
CA SER A 65 -11.94 4.34 -0.48
C SER A 65 -12.92 3.92 0.60
N ILE A 66 -13.40 4.90 1.37
CA ILE A 66 -14.57 4.73 2.23
C ILE A 66 -15.79 4.81 1.32
N VAL A 67 -16.64 3.80 1.37
CA VAL A 67 -17.82 3.68 0.49
C VAL A 67 -19.08 3.58 1.32
N TYR A 68 -20.20 4.01 0.73
CA TYR A 68 -21.52 3.76 1.28
C TYR A 68 -22.08 2.49 0.65
N GLY A 69 -22.29 1.44 1.44
CA GLY A 69 -22.79 0.16 0.93
C GLY A 69 -22.92 -0.92 1.99
N GLN A 70 -22.84 -2.18 1.55
CA GLN A 70 -22.76 -3.34 2.45
C GLN A 70 -21.45 -3.36 3.24
N TYR A 71 -20.40 -2.78 2.65
CA TYR A 71 -19.08 -2.61 3.25
C TYR A 71 -18.82 -1.13 3.45
N ASP A 72 -17.93 -0.82 4.37
CA ASP A 72 -17.58 0.57 4.72
C ASP A 72 -16.32 1.03 3.98
N ILE A 73 -15.41 0.11 3.65
CA ILE A 73 -14.14 0.41 2.97
C ILE A 73 -13.88 -0.61 1.87
N ILE A 74 -13.35 -0.15 0.75
CA ILE A 74 -12.79 -0.97 -0.33
C ILE A 74 -11.31 -0.60 -0.48
N ALA A 75 -10.45 -1.60 -0.38
CA ALA A 75 -9.02 -1.47 -0.60
C ALA A 75 -8.61 -2.27 -1.84
N LYS A 76 -7.90 -1.64 -2.76
CA LYS A 76 -7.24 -2.30 -3.88
C LYS A 76 -5.79 -2.57 -3.51
N ILE A 77 -5.38 -3.82 -3.67
CA ILE A 77 -4.00 -4.24 -3.43
C ILE A 77 -3.40 -4.89 -4.67
N VAL A 78 -2.10 -4.73 -4.80
CA VAL A 78 -1.30 -5.39 -5.83
C VAL A 78 -0.09 -6.00 -5.15
N LEU A 79 0.07 -7.32 -5.27
CA LEU A 79 1.14 -8.11 -4.66
C LEU A 79 1.99 -8.75 -5.73
N THR A 80 3.27 -8.95 -5.46
CA THR A 80 4.19 -9.56 -6.42
C THR A 80 3.92 -11.03 -6.64
N GLU A 81 3.45 -11.75 -5.62
CA GLU A 81 3.16 -13.18 -5.68
C GLU A 81 1.83 -13.54 -4.97
N GLY A 82 1.18 -14.61 -5.44
CA GLY A 82 -0.09 -15.09 -4.87
C GLY A 82 0.02 -15.52 -3.40
N ASP A 83 1.16 -16.09 -3.01
CA ASP A 83 1.43 -16.59 -1.66
C ASP A 83 1.63 -15.47 -0.62
N GLU A 84 1.73 -14.22 -1.07
CA GLU A 84 1.83 -13.05 -0.20
C GLU A 84 0.46 -12.60 0.32
N LEU A 85 -0.64 -12.96 -0.33
CA LEU A 85 -1.98 -12.54 0.07
C LEU A 85 -2.35 -13.03 1.49
N PRO A 86 -2.17 -14.32 1.84
CA PRO A 86 -2.46 -14.78 3.21
C PRO A 86 -1.64 -14.02 4.26
N LYS A 87 -0.36 -13.76 3.99
CA LYS A 87 0.51 -12.98 4.89
C LYS A 87 0.03 -11.55 5.01
N PHE A 88 -0.28 -10.89 3.90
CA PHE A 88 -0.83 -9.55 3.88
C PHE A 88 -2.11 -9.44 4.72
N MET A 89 -3.02 -10.41 4.58
CA MET A 89 -4.26 -10.44 5.37
C MET A 89 -3.99 -10.64 6.87
N MET A 90 -3.03 -11.50 7.23
CA MET A 90 -2.73 -11.82 8.64
C MET A 90 -1.91 -10.74 9.34
N ASP A 91 -0.96 -10.13 8.63
CA ASP A 91 0.03 -9.22 9.21
C ASP A 91 -0.41 -7.76 9.12
N LEU A 92 -1.18 -7.39 8.09
CA LEU A 92 -1.64 -6.03 7.91
C LEU A 92 -3.13 -5.88 8.24
N ILE A 93 -4.00 -6.68 7.62
CA ILE A 93 -5.45 -6.43 7.70
C ILE A 93 -6.03 -6.82 9.05
N ARG A 94 -5.87 -8.08 9.48
CA ARG A 94 -6.45 -8.58 10.73
C ARG A 94 -6.02 -7.83 12.00
N PRO A 95 -4.79 -7.30 12.11
CA PRO A 95 -4.37 -6.56 13.30
C PRO A 95 -4.95 -5.14 13.39
N ILE A 96 -5.50 -4.58 12.29
CA ILE A 96 -6.07 -3.23 12.32
C ILE A 96 -7.31 -3.23 13.20
N GLU A 97 -7.24 -2.45 14.28
CA GLU A 97 -8.34 -2.30 15.22
C GLU A 97 -9.55 -1.64 14.53
N GLY A 98 -10.74 -2.21 14.77
CA GLY A 98 -11.98 -1.71 14.19
C GLY A 98 -12.43 -2.44 12.93
N ILE A 99 -11.63 -3.37 12.38
CA ILE A 99 -12.10 -4.26 11.31
C ILE A 99 -12.93 -5.39 11.93
N ARG A 100 -14.20 -5.48 11.53
CA ARG A 100 -15.13 -6.53 11.97
C ARG A 100 -15.11 -7.75 11.05
N GLY A 101 -14.95 -7.51 9.76
CA GLY A 101 -15.05 -8.53 8.73
C GLY A 101 -14.37 -8.08 7.44
N THR A 102 -13.92 -9.05 6.66
CA THR A 102 -13.27 -8.81 5.38
C THR A 102 -13.71 -9.83 4.35
N SER A 103 -13.96 -9.39 3.12
CA SER A 103 -14.17 -10.24 1.96
C SER A 103 -13.15 -9.91 0.88
N THR A 104 -12.43 -10.92 0.38
CA THR A 104 -11.36 -10.72 -0.59
C THR A 104 -11.79 -11.21 -1.96
N LEU A 105 -11.72 -10.33 -2.95
CA LEU A 105 -12.02 -10.60 -4.35
C LEU A 105 -10.72 -10.61 -5.14
N LEU A 106 -10.30 -11.79 -5.59
CA LEU A 106 -9.17 -11.92 -6.50
C LEU A 106 -9.56 -11.43 -7.89
N SER A 107 -8.77 -10.53 -8.46
CA SER A 107 -8.99 -10.06 -9.82
C SER A 107 -8.56 -11.12 -10.81
N ALA A 108 -9.50 -11.60 -11.63
CA ALA A 108 -9.18 -12.44 -12.78
C ALA A 108 -8.55 -11.63 -13.93
N PHE A 109 -8.92 -10.35 -14.04
CA PHE A 109 -8.42 -9.42 -15.04
C PHE A 109 -8.51 -7.99 -14.50
N ASP A 110 -7.37 -7.30 -14.40
CA ASP A 110 -7.31 -5.91 -13.92
C ASP A 110 -6.85 -4.96 -15.04
N PRO A 111 -7.76 -4.18 -15.64
CA PRO A 111 -7.43 -3.27 -16.75
C PRO A 111 -6.76 -1.97 -16.30
N SER A 112 -6.71 -1.69 -14.99
CA SER A 112 -6.07 -0.47 -14.48
C SER A 112 -4.56 -0.61 -14.32
N ARG A 113 -4.02 -1.81 -14.57
CA ARG A 113 -2.59 -2.03 -14.72
C ARG A 113 -2.20 -1.80 -16.19
N PRO A 114 -1.19 -0.95 -16.47
CA PRO A 114 -0.65 -0.77 -17.81
C PRO A 114 0.02 -2.04 -18.36
#